data_AF-A0A1C4K206-F1
#
_entry.id   AF-A0A1C4K206-F1
#
_cell.length_a   1.000
_cell.length_b   1.000
_cell.length_c   1.000
_cell.angle_alpha   90.00
_cell.angle_beta   90.00
_cell.angle_gamma   90.00
#
_symmetry.space_group_name_H-M   'P 1'
#
loop_
_entity.id
_entity.type
_entity.pdbx_description
1 polymer ?
#
loop_
_entity_poly.entity_id
_entity_poly.type
_entity_poly.pdbx_seq_one_letter_code
_entity_poly.pdbx_strand_id
1 'polypeptide(L)'
;MPIQITAVRLSGGTAHEHIVHPWWTNPATGATGDNTRAQIITWIEDEGGQAFTRDAGGRQAAVAVVTPPHSVKYLRTHADGVWTDNLLALPRR
;
A
#
# COMPACT_ATOMS: atom_id res chain seq x y z
N MET A 1 -12.53 8.31 -3.59
CA MET A 1 -12.55 7.91 -2.17
C MET A 1 -11.35 7.02 -1.90
N PRO A 2 -10.64 7.18 -0.77
CA PRO A 2 -9.44 6.41 -0.52
C PRO A 2 -9.73 4.99 0.00
N ILE A 3 -8.85 4.04 -0.30
CA ILE A 3 -8.88 2.68 0.27
C ILE A 3 -7.87 2.56 1.42
N GLN A 4 -8.21 1.77 2.42
CA GLN A 4 -7.29 1.38 3.50
C GLN A 4 -6.64 0.04 3.15
N ILE A 5 -5.32 -0.01 3.04
CA ILE A 5 -4.57 -1.27 2.96
C ILE A 5 -4.53 -1.92 4.36
N THR A 6 -4.96 -3.18 4.44
CA THR A 6 -5.16 -3.90 5.71
C THR A 6 -4.28 -5.14 5.87
N ALA A 7 -3.75 -5.68 4.77
CA ALA A 7 -2.79 -6.79 4.77
C ALA A 7 -1.94 -6.75 3.51
N VAL A 8 -0.78 -7.43 3.54
CA VAL A 8 0.10 -7.56 2.37
C VAL A 8 0.66 -8.97 2.24
N ARG A 9 0.93 -9.37 1.00
CA ARG A 9 1.67 -10.58 0.66
C ARG A 9 3.04 -10.19 0.14
N LEU A 10 4.07 -10.83 0.68
CA LEU A 10 5.45 -10.69 0.24
C LEU A 10 5.87 -11.91 -0.58
N SER A 11 6.69 -11.71 -1.61
CA SER A 11 7.31 -12.79 -2.37
C SER A 11 8.72 -12.41 -2.81
N GLY A 12 9.68 -13.34 -2.70
CA GLY A 12 11.07 -13.11 -3.09
C GLY A 12 11.92 -12.31 -2.09
N GLY A 13 11.34 -11.83 -0.98
CA GLY A 13 12.04 -11.08 0.06
C GLY A 13 11.09 -10.47 1.10
N THR A 14 11.61 -9.60 1.97
CA THR A 14 10.86 -9.02 3.11
C THR A 14 10.67 -7.50 3.04
N ALA A 15 11.23 -6.84 2.03
CA ALA A 15 11.15 -5.39 1.85
C ALA A 15 9.94 -4.94 1.00
N HIS A 16 9.74 -3.63 0.84
CA HIS A 16 8.56 -3.04 0.18
C HIS A 16 8.42 -3.45 -1.29
N GLU A 17 9.54 -3.57 -2.00
CA GLU A 17 9.60 -4.05 -3.38
C GLU A 17 9.19 -5.52 -3.54
N HIS A 18 9.06 -6.25 -2.43
CA HIS A 18 8.58 -7.63 -2.41
C HIS A 18 7.08 -7.74 -2.14
N ILE A 19 6.38 -6.62 -1.88
CA ILE A 19 4.91 -6.62 -1.79
C ILE A 19 4.37 -6.95 -3.18
N VAL A 20 3.65 -8.06 -3.27
CA VAL A 20 3.05 -8.54 -4.53
C VAL A 20 1.52 -8.42 -4.52
N HIS A 21 0.90 -8.45 -3.35
CA HIS A 21 -0.56 -8.45 -3.21
C HIS A 21 -1.02 -7.69 -1.95
N PRO A 22 -1.55 -6.48 -2.07
CA PRO A 22 -2.27 -5.80 -0.98
C PRO A 22 -3.76 -6.20 -0.89
N TRP A 23 -4.25 -6.36 0.33
CA TRP A 23 -5.68 -6.39 0.66
C TRP A 23 -6.11 -5.02 1.16
N TRP A 24 -7.32 -4.63 0.82
CA TRP A 24 -7.86 -3.32 1.15
C TRP A 24 -9.34 -3.35 1.54
N THR A 25 -9.75 -2.29 2.22
CA THR A 25 -11.16 -1.96 2.48
C THR A 25 -11.45 -0.51 2.08
N ASN A 26 -12.61 -0.26 1.51
CA ASN A 26 -13.13 1.07 1.30
C ASN A 26 -13.97 1.47 2.53
N PRO A 27 -13.47 2.37 3.40
CA PRO A 27 -14.15 2.70 4.65
C PRO A 27 -15.51 3.38 4.45
N ALA A 28 -15.78 3.96 3.27
CA ALA A 28 -17.05 4.62 2.99
C ALA A 28 -18.16 3.66 2.56
N THR A 29 -17.80 2.53 1.96
CA THR A 29 -18.78 1.55 1.45
C THR A 29 -18.74 0.21 2.18
N GLY A 30 -17.69 -0.04 2.97
CA GLY A 30 -17.41 -1.35 3.57
C GLY A 30 -16.91 -2.39 2.56
N ALA A 31 -16.76 -2.03 1.28
CA ALA A 31 -16.26 -2.95 0.27
C ALA A 31 -14.84 -3.40 0.62
N THR A 32 -14.54 -4.67 0.41
CA THR A 32 -13.20 -5.23 0.58
C THR A 32 -12.74 -5.87 -0.71
N GLY A 33 -11.44 -5.91 -0.92
CA GLY A 33 -10.87 -6.63 -2.03
C GLY A 33 -9.36 -6.75 -1.89
N ASP A 34 -8.77 -7.30 -2.92
CA ASP A 34 -7.33 -7.40 -3.06
C ASP A 34 -6.98 -7.27 -4.53
N ASN A 35 -5.76 -6.79 -4.77
CA ASN A 35 -5.26 -6.54 -6.11
C ASN A 35 -3.77 -6.86 -6.12
N THR A 36 -3.23 -7.08 -7.31
CA THR A 36 -1.78 -7.12 -7.48
C THR A 36 -1.18 -5.74 -7.18
N ARG A 37 0.10 -5.71 -6.78
CA ARG A 37 0.85 -4.45 -6.64
C ARG A 37 0.71 -3.57 -7.88
N ALA A 38 0.86 -4.16 -9.08
CA ALA A 38 0.80 -3.42 -10.34
C ALA A 38 -0.56 -2.72 -10.53
N GLN A 39 -1.67 -3.41 -10.25
CA GLN A 39 -3.00 -2.83 -10.35
C GLN A 39 -3.20 -1.66 -9.37
N ILE A 40 -2.73 -1.76 -8.12
CA ILE A 40 -2.83 -0.63 -7.17
C ILE A 40 -1.96 0.54 -7.61
N ILE A 41 -0.77 0.28 -8.16
CA ILE A 41 0.11 1.34 -8.69
C ILE A 41 -0.58 2.07 -9.85
N THR A 42 -1.08 1.34 -10.85
CA THR A 42 -1.84 1.92 -11.97
C THR A 42 -3.04 2.72 -11.47
N TRP A 43 -3.81 2.19 -10.53
CA TRP A 43 -4.96 2.90 -9.98
C TRP A 43 -4.57 4.22 -9.28
N ILE A 44 -3.44 4.26 -8.55
CA ILE A 44 -2.95 5.48 -7.91
C ILE A 44 -2.43 6.50 -8.93
N GLU A 45 -1.60 6.06 -9.87
CA GLU A 45 -0.93 6.96 -10.82
C GLU A 45 -1.85 7.44 -11.95
N ASP A 46 -2.66 6.54 -12.51
CA ASP A 46 -3.39 6.78 -13.76
C ASP A 46 -4.87 7.13 -13.52
N GLU A 47 -5.46 6.64 -12.42
CA GLU A 47 -6.88 6.85 -12.10
C GLU A 47 -7.11 7.84 -10.93
N GLY A 48 -6.04 8.40 -10.37
CA GLY A 48 -6.12 9.34 -9.24
C GLY A 48 -6.55 8.67 -7.93
N GLY A 49 -6.34 7.36 -7.82
CA GLY A 49 -6.61 6.56 -6.63
C GLY A 49 -5.80 7.05 -5.42
N GLN A 50 -6.37 6.90 -4.23
CA GLN A 50 -5.72 7.26 -2.98
C GLN A 50 -5.74 6.07 -2.04
N ALA A 51 -4.59 5.73 -1.47
CA ALA A 51 -4.47 4.66 -0.50
C ALA A 51 -3.86 5.16 0.80
N PHE A 52 -4.26 4.56 1.91
CA PHE A 52 -3.63 4.77 3.21
C PHE A 52 -3.56 3.45 3.97
N THR A 53 -2.85 3.43 5.08
CA THR A 53 -2.96 2.37 6.08
C THR A 53 -3.01 2.97 7.47
N ARG A 54 -3.37 2.17 8.47
CA ARG A 54 -3.33 2.55 9.88
C ARG A 54 -2.34 1.67 10.61
N ASP A 55 -1.49 2.30 11.42
CA ASP A 55 -0.61 1.55 12.33
C ASP A 55 -1.42 0.94 13.49
N ALA A 56 -0.76 0.17 14.37
CA ALA A 56 -1.39 -0.44 15.54
C ALA A 56 -1.97 0.59 16.53
N GLY A 57 -1.48 1.83 16.50
CA GLY A 57 -2.00 2.96 17.28
C GLY A 57 -3.17 3.70 16.60
N GLY A 58 -3.61 3.24 15.43
CA GLY A 58 -4.68 3.86 14.65
C GLY A 58 -4.25 5.09 13.85
N ARG A 59 -2.97 5.45 13.83
CA ARG A 59 -2.47 6.59 13.06
C ARG A 59 -2.49 6.26 11.58
N GLN A 60 -3.04 7.20 10.81
CA GLN A 60 -3.14 7.07 9.37
C GLN A 60 -1.84 7.51 8.69
N ALA A 61 -1.34 6.69 7.77
CA ALA A 61 -0.24 7.03 6.88
C ALA A 61 -0.67 6.84 5.42
N ALA A 62 -0.42 7.84 4.58
CA ALA A 62 -0.70 7.75 3.15
C ALA A 62 0.22 6.70 2.51
N VAL A 63 -0.29 5.98 1.51
CA VAL A 63 0.49 5.05 0.69
C VAL A 63 0.75 5.74 -0.64
N ALA A 64 2.01 5.74 -1.06
CA ALA A 64 2.45 6.32 -2.31
C ALA A 64 3.27 5.32 -3.11
N VAL A 65 3.37 5.60 -4.41
CA VAL A 65 4.20 4.84 -5.35
C VAL A 65 5.63 5.39 -5.29
N VAL A 66 6.58 4.49 -5.04
CA VAL A 66 8.00 4.77 -5.17
C VAL A 66 8.44 4.32 -6.56
N THR A 67 9.14 5.20 -7.29
CA THR A 67 9.68 4.94 -8.62
C THR A 67 11.22 5.01 -8.59
N PRO A 68 11.92 3.89 -8.33
CA PRO A 68 13.38 3.85 -8.35
C PRO A 68 13.92 3.94 -9.79
N PRO A 69 15.13 4.47 -10.02
CA PRO A 69 15.71 4.58 -11.37
C PRO A 69 16.00 3.24 -12.07
N HIS A 70 16.26 2.18 -11.30
CA HIS A 70 16.74 0.88 -11.81
C HIS A 70 15.97 -0.32 -11.23
N SER A 71 14.77 -0.10 -10.68
CA SER A 71 13.96 -1.17 -10.10
C SER A 71 12.48 -0.94 -10.38
N VAL A 72 11.68 -1.99 -10.17
CA VAL A 72 10.24 -1.94 -10.38
C VAL A 72 9.60 -1.04 -9.32
N LYS A 73 8.60 -0.26 -9.74
CA LYS A 73 7.81 0.58 -8.84
C LYS A 73 7.20 -0.25 -7.70
N TYR A 74 7.11 0.35 -6.52
CA TYR A 74 6.53 -0.31 -5.35
C TYR A 74 5.74 0.64 -4.45
N LEU A 75 4.97 0.05 -3.53
CA LEU A 75 4.15 0.79 -2.58
C LEU A 75 4.91 0.98 -1.28
N ARG A 76 4.89 2.20 -0.74
CA ARG A 76 5.43 2.50 0.59
C ARG A 76 4.57 3.55 1.28
N THR A 77 4.54 3.54 2.61
CA THR A 77 3.89 4.62 3.34
C THR A 77 4.75 5.87 3.37
N HIS A 78 4.10 7.01 3.22
CA HIS A 78 4.68 8.34 3.33
C HIS A 78 3.84 9.14 4.32
N ALA A 79 4.45 9.53 5.44
CA ALA A 79 3.81 10.35 6.48
C ALA A 79 4.73 11.54 6.79
N ASP A 80 4.19 12.75 6.77
CA ASP A 80 4.90 13.98 7.15
C ASP A 80 6.27 14.19 6.43
N GLY A 81 6.37 13.77 5.17
CA GLY A 81 7.63 13.88 4.40
C GLY A 81 8.60 12.71 4.58
N VAL A 82 8.24 11.72 5.41
CA VAL A 82 9.09 10.58 5.77
C VAL A 82 8.49 9.28 5.23
N TRP A 83 9.33 8.53 4.51
CA TRP A 83 9.02 7.16 4.10
C TRP A 83 9.11 6.21 5.30
N THR A 84 8.04 5.46 5.57
CA THR A 84 7.91 4.57 6.73
C THR A 84 7.65 3.13 6.30
N ASP A 85 7.65 2.21 7.26
CA ASP A 85 7.55 0.76 7.02
C ASP A 85 6.19 0.19 7.45
N ASN A 86 5.16 1.05 7.58
CA ASN A 86 3.85 0.66 8.11
C ASN A 86 3.20 -0.46 7.28
N LEU A 87 3.42 -0.49 5.96
CA LEU A 87 2.95 -1.61 5.12
C LEU A 87 3.57 -2.95 5.51
N LEU A 88 4.84 -2.98 5.92
CA LEU A 88 5.52 -4.21 6.34
C LEU A 88 5.10 -4.68 7.74
N ALA A 89 4.52 -3.79 8.53
CA ALA A 89 3.94 -4.09 9.85
C ALA A 89 2.52 -4.66 9.77
N LEU A 90 1.89 -4.67 8.59
CA LEU A 90 0.56 -5.23 8.40
C LEU A 90 0.55 -6.75 8.48
N PRO A 91 -0.62 -7.35 8.81
CA PRO A 91 -0.81 -8.79 8.71
C PRO A 91 -0.39 -9.34 7.35
N ARG A 92 0.23 -10.53 7.37
CA ARG A 92 0.62 -11.26 6.16
C ARG A 92 -0.47 -12.26 5.79
N ARG A 93 -0.78 -12.35 4.49
CA ARG A 93 -1.74 -13.29 3.91
C ARG A 93 -1.18 -13.94 2.65
#